data_AF-Q5C1F2-F1
#
_entry.id   AF-Q5C1F2-F1
#
_cell.length_a   1.000
_cell.length_b   1.000
_cell.length_c   1.000
_cell.angle_alpha   90.00
_cell.angle_beta   90.00
_cell.angle_gamma   90.00
#
_symmetry.space_group_name_H-M   'P 1'
#
loop_
_entity.id
_entity.type
_entity.pdbx_description
1 polymer ?
#
loop_
_entity_poly.entity_id
_entity_poly.type
_entity_poly.pdbx_seq_one_letter_code
_entity_poly.pdbx_strand_id
1 'polypeptide(L)'
;YVNDILHKQYSMRTVIIVDPAVSTKGGSGYLPYEDGMRLGVFINDSRTGTPIIGTVWPGETVFPDFSHPSTEDWWYKSASDFYEVVNFDGLWIDMNEPANFNDGSLTGCPSWNKLDNPPYIPKILQNSLYDKTICPSALHYNTTHYNLHNMYGYHEARVTHNVLKRLFPDRRPF
;
A
#
# COMPACT_ATOMS: atom_id res chain seq x y z
N TYR A 1 4.49 -18.44 -20.45
CA TYR A 1 3.63 -17.61 -21.33
C TYR A 1 4.24 -16.23 -21.57
N VAL A 2 4.47 -15.40 -20.54
CA VAL A 2 5.01 -14.03 -20.69
C VAL A 2 6.29 -14.00 -21.53
N ASN A 3 7.34 -14.72 -21.13
CA ASN A 3 8.59 -14.74 -21.89
C ASN A 3 8.43 -15.39 -23.28
N ASP A 4 7.81 -16.56 -23.35
CA ASP A 4 7.86 -17.36 -24.57
C ASP A 4 6.91 -16.90 -25.66
N ILE A 5 5.80 -16.28 -25.29
CA ILE A 5 4.76 -15.83 -26.24
C ILE A 5 4.80 -14.32 -26.34
N LEU A 6 4.53 -13.60 -25.25
CA LEU A 6 4.41 -12.14 -25.32
C LEU A 6 5.74 -11.48 -25.70
N HIS A 7 6.83 -11.85 -25.03
CA HIS A 7 8.14 -11.26 -25.33
C HIS A 7 8.73 -11.81 -26.63
N LYS A 8 8.96 -13.13 -26.73
CA LYS A 8 9.72 -13.72 -27.84
C LYS A 8 8.98 -13.74 -29.18
N GLN A 9 7.66 -14.03 -29.19
CA GLN A 9 6.92 -14.15 -30.44
C GLN A 9 6.33 -12.81 -30.89
N TYR A 10 5.84 -11.99 -29.96
CA TYR A 10 5.10 -10.78 -30.30
C TYR A 10 5.81 -9.46 -29.94
N SER A 11 6.97 -9.50 -29.28
CA SER A 11 7.68 -8.30 -28.82
C SER A 11 6.82 -7.36 -27.96
N MET A 12 5.84 -7.93 -27.25
CA MET A 12 4.96 -7.21 -26.34
C MET A 12 5.57 -7.12 -24.95
N ARG A 13 5.05 -6.20 -24.13
CA ARG A 13 5.43 -6.01 -22.71
C ARG A 13 4.24 -6.28 -21.81
N THR A 14 4.50 -6.73 -20.60
CA THR A 14 3.47 -7.05 -19.62
C THR A 14 3.55 -6.11 -18.43
N VAL A 15 2.47 -5.39 -18.18
CA VAL A 15 2.31 -4.56 -16.98
C VAL A 15 1.26 -5.24 -16.12
N ILE A 16 1.57 -5.42 -14.84
CA ILE A 16 0.62 -5.96 -13.87
C ILE A 16 0.16 -4.85 -12.93
N ILE A 17 -1.10 -4.89 -12.54
CA ILE A 17 -1.62 -4.04 -11.48
C ILE A 17 -1.13 -4.58 -10.12
N VAL A 18 -0.83 -3.67 -9.21
CA VAL A 18 -0.53 -3.98 -7.81
C VAL A 18 -1.22 -2.94 -6.92
N ASP A 19 -1.99 -3.43 -5.96
CA ASP A 19 -2.59 -2.59 -4.92
C ASP A 19 -1.71 -2.59 -3.67
N PRO A 20 -1.66 -1.49 -2.90
CA PRO A 20 -0.86 -1.43 -1.70
C PRO A 20 -1.45 -2.26 -0.55
N ALA A 21 -2.77 -2.43 -0.51
CA ALA A 21 -3.45 -3.07 0.62
C ALA A 21 -3.19 -4.59 0.64
N VAL A 22 -2.63 -5.09 1.74
CA VAL A 22 -2.20 -6.48 1.89
C VAL A 22 -3.22 -7.27 2.69
N SER A 23 -3.70 -8.39 2.15
CA SER A 23 -4.71 -9.22 2.84
C SER A 23 -4.19 -9.79 4.15
N THR A 24 -4.99 -9.72 5.22
CA THR A 24 -4.73 -10.41 6.49
C THR A 24 -5.10 -11.90 6.45
N LYS A 25 -5.80 -12.33 5.40
CA LYS A 25 -6.37 -13.67 5.23
C LYS A 25 -5.88 -14.39 3.98
N GLY A 26 -4.69 -14.05 3.48
CA GLY A 26 -4.08 -14.67 2.29
C GLY A 26 -3.75 -16.16 2.40
N GLY A 27 -4.03 -16.80 3.55
CA GLY A 27 -3.71 -18.19 3.84
C GLY A 27 -2.39 -18.34 4.62
N SER A 28 -2.12 -19.58 5.05
CA SER A 28 -0.86 -19.92 5.71
C SER A 28 0.31 -19.74 4.75
N GLY A 29 1.33 -18.98 5.13
CA GLY A 29 2.49 -18.73 4.28
C GLY A 29 2.29 -17.58 3.28
N TYR A 30 1.33 -16.69 3.50
CA TYR A 30 1.19 -15.48 2.68
C TYR A 30 2.27 -14.46 3.05
N LEU A 31 3.44 -14.63 2.42
CA LEU A 31 4.68 -13.91 2.74
C LEU A 31 4.55 -12.39 2.76
N PRO A 32 3.83 -11.71 1.83
CA PRO A 32 3.69 -10.25 1.88
C PRO A 32 3.15 -9.76 3.23
N TYR A 33 2.17 -10.46 3.81
CA TYR A 33 1.64 -10.15 5.13
C TYR A 33 2.59 -10.56 6.25
N GLU A 34 3.07 -11.80 6.24
CA GLU A 34 3.91 -12.34 7.32
C GLU A 34 5.24 -11.59 7.48
N ASP A 35 5.93 -11.30 6.37
CA ASP A 35 7.16 -10.50 6.38
C ASP A 35 6.88 -9.04 6.75
N GLY A 36 5.75 -8.48 6.29
CA GLY A 36 5.36 -7.12 6.63
C GLY A 36 5.10 -6.97 8.14
N MET A 37 4.43 -7.95 8.74
CA MET A 37 4.22 -8.03 10.19
C MET A 37 5.55 -8.15 10.94
N ARG A 38 6.45 -9.02 10.47
CA ARG A 38 7.78 -9.24 11.08
C ARG A 38 8.65 -7.99 11.04
N LEU A 39 8.57 -7.20 9.97
CA LEU A 39 9.35 -5.97 9.79
C LEU A 39 8.66 -4.73 10.38
N GLY A 40 7.39 -4.83 10.78
CA GLY A 40 6.63 -3.73 11.35
C GLY A 40 6.33 -2.60 10.36
N VAL A 41 6.19 -2.92 9.07
CA VAL A 41 6.06 -1.91 8.00
C VAL A 41 4.63 -1.41 7.78
N PHE A 42 3.63 -1.93 8.49
CA PHE A 42 2.24 -1.51 8.32
C PHE A 42 1.91 -0.27 9.18
N ILE A 43 1.00 0.57 8.66
CA ILE A 43 0.43 1.70 9.38
C ILE A 43 -0.38 1.17 10.57
N ASN A 44 -0.16 1.74 11.74
CA ASN A 44 -0.79 1.28 12.98
C ASN A 44 -2.04 2.10 13.33
N ASP A 45 -3.00 1.46 13.97
CA ASP A 45 -4.15 2.08 14.60
C ASP A 45 -3.72 2.81 15.88
N SER A 46 -4.12 4.07 16.02
CA SER A 46 -3.76 4.89 17.19
C SER A 46 -4.37 4.41 18.50
N ARG A 47 -5.42 3.57 18.44
CA ARG A 47 -6.12 3.02 19.61
C ARG A 47 -5.40 1.82 20.19
N THR A 48 -4.78 0.99 19.34
CA THR A 48 -4.22 -0.31 19.74
C THR A 48 -2.70 -0.39 19.58
N GLY A 49 -2.10 0.46 18.74
CA GLY A 49 -0.69 0.37 18.37
C GLY A 49 -0.37 -0.81 17.45
N THR A 50 -1.38 -1.51 16.95
CA THR A 50 -1.26 -2.63 16.00
C THR A 50 -1.69 -2.18 14.61
N PRO A 51 -1.38 -2.93 13.52
CA PRO A 51 -1.77 -2.52 12.18
C PRO A 51 -3.25 -2.15 12.05
N ILE A 52 -3.53 -1.01 11.41
CA ILE A 52 -4.90 -0.59 11.12
C ILE A 52 -5.49 -1.52 10.07
N ILE A 53 -6.69 -2.01 10.33
CA ILE A 53 -7.38 -2.95 9.47
C ILE A 53 -8.48 -2.22 8.70
N GLY A 54 -8.47 -2.34 7.38
CA GLY A 54 -9.52 -1.87 6.48
C GLY A 54 -10.01 -2.98 5.56
N THR A 55 -10.68 -2.58 4.48
CA THR A 55 -11.17 -3.51 3.46
C THR A 55 -10.87 -2.98 2.06
N VAL A 56 -10.25 -3.81 1.22
CA VAL A 56 -10.05 -3.55 -0.22
C VAL A 56 -10.41 -4.84 -0.98
N TRP A 57 -9.94 -5.01 -2.21
CA TRP A 57 -10.25 -6.15 -3.07
C TRP A 57 -10.13 -7.54 -2.43
N PRO A 58 -9.09 -7.87 -1.64
CA PRO A 58 -8.97 -9.20 -1.04
C PRO A 58 -9.70 -9.32 0.31
N GLY A 59 -10.61 -8.39 0.64
CA GLY A 59 -11.31 -8.33 1.91
C GLY A 59 -10.50 -7.60 2.97
N GLU A 60 -10.38 -8.19 4.16
CA GLU A 60 -9.68 -7.60 5.31
C GLU A 60 -8.19 -7.37 4.98
N THR A 61 -7.73 -6.14 5.13
CA THR A 61 -6.41 -5.69 4.67
C THR A 61 -5.71 -4.78 5.67
N VAL A 62 -4.39 -4.78 5.60
CA VAL A 62 -3.49 -3.82 6.25
C VAL A 62 -2.79 -2.96 5.19
N PHE A 63 -2.32 -1.78 5.59
CA PHE A 63 -1.77 -0.77 4.69
C PHE A 63 -0.27 -0.57 4.97
N PRO A 64 0.63 -0.78 4.00
CA PRO A 64 2.05 -0.50 4.15
C PRO A 64 2.32 0.98 4.37
N ASP A 65 3.26 1.29 5.25
CA ASP A 65 3.80 2.63 5.41
C ASP A 65 5.01 2.82 4.50
N PHE A 66 4.80 3.36 3.30
CA PHE A 66 5.90 3.67 2.36
C PHE A 66 6.84 4.79 2.82
N SER A 67 6.57 5.44 3.97
CA SER A 67 7.51 6.35 4.63
C SER A 67 8.50 5.64 5.57
N HIS A 68 8.20 4.41 5.97
CA HIS A 68 9.05 3.61 6.86
C HIS A 68 10.30 3.12 6.12
N PRO A 69 11.51 3.20 6.72
CA PRO A 69 12.77 2.90 6.04
C PRO A 69 12.87 1.45 5.55
N SER A 70 12.28 0.49 6.26
CA SER A 70 12.29 -0.93 5.87
C SER A 70 11.28 -1.30 4.78
N THR A 71 10.35 -0.40 4.41
CA THR A 71 9.27 -0.74 3.46
C THR A 71 9.81 -0.94 2.04
N GLU A 72 10.87 -0.21 1.64
CA GLU A 72 11.45 -0.39 0.31
C GLU A 72 12.04 -1.80 0.13
N ASP A 73 12.75 -2.32 1.13
CA ASP A 73 13.32 -3.67 1.05
C ASP A 73 12.23 -4.76 1.12
N TRP A 74 11.18 -4.55 1.92
CA TRP A 74 10.02 -5.43 1.94
C TRP A 74 9.28 -5.44 0.59
N TRP A 75 9.07 -4.27 -0.01
CA TRP A 75 8.43 -4.13 -1.32
C TRP A 75 9.29 -4.72 -2.44
N TYR A 76 10.61 -4.49 -2.40
CA TYR A 76 11.57 -5.11 -3.31
C TYR A 76 11.51 -6.63 -3.25
N LYS A 77 11.53 -7.21 -2.03
CA LYS A 77 11.48 -8.66 -1.84
C LYS A 77 10.19 -9.24 -2.43
N SER A 78 9.05 -8.61 -2.13
CA SER A 78 7.74 -9.03 -2.66
C SER A 78 7.70 -8.98 -4.19
N ALA A 79 8.16 -7.89 -4.80
CA ALA A 79 8.21 -7.74 -6.25
C ALA A 79 9.20 -8.72 -6.91
N SER A 80 10.38 -8.92 -6.29
CA SER A 80 11.40 -9.86 -6.76
C SER A 80 10.90 -11.29 -6.74
N ASP A 81 10.27 -11.72 -5.63
CA ASP A 81 9.73 -13.06 -5.50
C ASP A 81 8.63 -13.32 -6.53
N PHE A 82 7.75 -12.34 -6.77
CA PHE A 82 6.69 -12.49 -7.76
C PHE A 82 7.25 -12.47 -9.19
N TYR A 83 8.33 -11.73 -9.44
CA TYR A 83 8.99 -11.71 -10.75
C TYR A 83 9.55 -13.08 -11.15
N GLU A 84 9.99 -13.90 -10.20
CA GLU A 84 10.43 -15.29 -10.45
C GLU A 84 9.29 -16.18 -10.96
N VAL A 85 8.04 -15.83 -10.66
CA VAL A 85 6.85 -16.55 -11.13
C VAL A 85 6.31 -15.95 -12.43
N VAL A 86 6.26 -14.61 -12.50
CA VAL A 86 5.72 -13.86 -13.63
C VAL A 86 6.71 -12.77 -14.02
N ASN A 87 7.39 -12.93 -15.15
CA ASN A 87 8.39 -11.95 -15.62
C ASN A 87 7.74 -10.68 -16.23
N PHE A 88 7.08 -9.88 -15.39
CA PHE A 88 6.49 -8.59 -15.78
C PHE A 88 7.56 -7.55 -16.18
N ASP A 89 7.17 -6.57 -16.99
CA ASP A 89 8.03 -5.48 -17.47
C ASP A 89 7.76 -4.12 -16.79
N GLY A 90 6.66 -4.01 -16.04
CA GLY A 90 6.26 -2.80 -15.32
C GLY A 90 5.16 -3.06 -14.30
N LEU A 91 4.92 -2.08 -13.43
CA LEU A 91 3.94 -2.14 -12.34
C LEU A 91 3.00 -0.94 -12.42
N TRP A 92 1.71 -1.21 -12.54
CA TRP A 92 0.66 -0.22 -12.36
C TRP A 92 0.23 -0.25 -10.88
N ILE A 93 0.64 0.77 -10.11
CA ILE A 93 0.18 0.97 -8.72
C ILE A 93 -1.22 1.62 -8.72
N ASP A 94 -2.19 1.02 -8.06
CA ASP A 94 -3.58 1.49 -7.99
C ASP A 94 -4.10 1.55 -6.55
N MET A 95 -5.24 2.20 -6.33
CA MET A 95 -5.93 2.28 -5.03
C MET A 95 -5.11 2.97 -3.92
N ASN A 96 -4.23 3.89 -4.30
CA ASN A 96 -3.15 4.42 -3.45
C ASN A 96 -3.35 5.87 -2.99
N GLU A 97 -4.59 6.29 -2.84
CA GLU A 97 -4.95 7.50 -2.11
C GLU A 97 -4.46 7.52 -0.65
N PRO A 98 -4.52 6.45 0.19
CA PRO A 98 -4.94 5.06 -0.04
C PRO A 98 -6.45 4.85 0.08
N ALA A 99 -7.02 4.13 -0.87
CA ALA A 99 -8.44 3.79 -0.86
C ALA A 99 -8.76 2.73 0.19
N ASN A 100 -9.93 2.88 0.82
CA ASN A 100 -10.48 1.92 1.76
C ASN A 100 -12.00 1.82 1.51
N PHE A 101 -12.54 0.61 1.46
CA PHE A 101 -13.99 0.44 1.30
C PHE A 101 -14.74 0.79 2.59
N ASN A 102 -14.08 0.65 3.75
CA ASN A 102 -14.54 1.22 5.00
C ASN A 102 -14.18 2.70 5.10
N ASP A 103 -14.94 3.45 5.90
CA ASP A 103 -14.58 4.82 6.25
C ASP A 103 -13.71 4.75 7.53
N GLY A 104 -12.41 4.90 7.36
CA GLY A 104 -11.42 4.87 8.44
C GLY A 104 -10.80 3.51 8.73
N SER A 105 -11.56 2.60 9.33
CA SER A 105 -11.08 1.24 9.61
C SER A 105 -12.27 0.27 9.66
N LEU A 106 -12.00 -1.02 9.82
CA LEU A 106 -13.02 -2.05 10.02
C LEU A 106 -13.98 -1.70 11.19
N THR A 107 -13.53 -0.92 12.17
CA THR A 107 -14.29 -0.48 13.34
C THR A 107 -14.51 1.03 13.38
N GLY A 108 -14.28 1.73 12.25
CA GLY A 108 -14.34 3.20 12.15
C GLY A 108 -13.24 3.91 12.94
N CYS A 109 -13.33 5.24 13.00
CA CYS A 109 -12.39 6.10 13.72
C CYS A 109 -12.91 6.56 15.09
N PRO A 110 -12.02 6.85 16.05
CA PRO A 110 -12.43 7.35 17.37
C PRO A 110 -13.03 8.76 17.29
N SER A 111 -14.29 8.92 17.74
CA SER A 111 -15.02 10.19 17.71
C SER A 111 -14.40 11.31 18.57
N TRP A 112 -13.62 10.94 19.59
CA TRP A 112 -12.96 11.88 20.51
C TRP A 112 -11.63 12.40 19.98
N ASN A 113 -11.08 11.81 18.91
CA ASN A 113 -9.78 12.21 18.38
C ASN A 113 -9.92 13.43 17.47
N LYS A 114 -9.16 14.49 17.78
CA LYS A 114 -9.20 15.78 17.07
C LYS A 114 -8.58 15.74 15.67
N LEU A 115 -7.78 14.73 15.34
CA LEU A 115 -7.27 14.53 13.98
C LEU A 115 -8.33 13.88 13.11
N ASP A 116 -9.06 12.91 13.65
CA ASP A 116 -10.18 12.25 12.96
C ASP A 116 -11.39 13.18 12.83
N ASN A 117 -11.60 14.06 13.83
CA ASN A 117 -12.70 15.02 13.90
C ASN A 117 -12.16 16.44 14.18
N PRO A 118 -11.55 17.10 13.17
CA PRO A 118 -10.96 18.42 13.36
C PRO A 118 -12.04 19.50 13.50
N PRO A 119 -11.70 20.66 14.12
CA PRO A 119 -12.64 21.78 14.26
C PRO A 119 -13.03 22.41 12.91
N TYR A 120 -12.24 22.18 11.86
CA TYR A 120 -12.51 22.63 10.50
C TYR A 120 -12.23 21.49 9.51
N ILE A 121 -13.20 21.21 8.66
CA ILE A 121 -13.08 20.27 7.54
C ILE A 121 -13.18 21.11 6.25
N PRO A 122 -12.17 21.11 5.37
CA PRO A 122 -12.28 21.74 4.05
C PRO A 122 -13.45 21.15 3.26
N LYS A 123 -13.89 21.83 2.20
CA LYS A 123 -14.96 21.31 1.33
C LYS A 123 -14.45 20.14 0.48
N ILE A 124 -14.46 18.95 1.06
CA ILE A 124 -14.12 17.67 0.46
C ILE A 124 -15.39 16.84 0.26
N LEU A 125 -15.28 15.76 -0.53
CA LEU A 125 -16.39 14.83 -0.71
C LEU A 125 -16.82 14.24 0.67
N GLN A 126 -18.12 14.11 0.88
CA GLN A 126 -18.74 13.64 2.14
C GLN A 126 -18.41 14.40 3.43
N ASN A 127 -17.66 15.50 3.37
CA ASN A 127 -17.27 16.30 4.54
C ASN A 127 -16.63 15.47 5.68
N SER A 128 -15.86 14.43 5.35
CA SER A 128 -15.14 13.60 6.33
C SER A 128 -13.72 13.32 5.83
N LEU A 129 -12.72 13.45 6.72
CA LEU A 129 -11.31 13.23 6.36
C LEU A 129 -10.96 11.74 6.16
N TYR A 130 -11.80 10.83 6.64
CA TYR A 130 -11.59 9.38 6.52
C TYR A 130 -12.63 8.70 5.64
N ASP A 131 -13.44 9.47 4.89
CA ASP A 131 -14.32 8.89 3.87
C ASP A 131 -13.47 8.15 2.84
N LYS A 132 -13.75 6.86 2.65
CA LYS A 132 -13.04 5.98 1.72
C LYS A 132 -11.51 5.94 1.83
N THR A 133 -10.98 6.19 3.03
CA THR A 133 -9.55 6.06 3.34
C THR A 133 -9.36 5.59 4.79
N ILE A 134 -8.14 5.68 5.33
CA ILE A 134 -7.85 5.27 6.71
C ILE A 134 -7.98 6.43 7.72
N CYS A 135 -8.08 6.12 9.01
CA CYS A 135 -8.23 7.14 10.05
C CYS A 135 -7.06 8.16 10.04
N PRO A 136 -7.30 9.48 10.01
CA PRO A 136 -6.26 10.50 10.11
C PRO A 136 -5.35 10.34 11.33
N SER A 137 -5.86 9.82 12.44
CA SER A 137 -5.02 9.56 13.61
C SER A 137 -4.10 8.34 13.49
N ALA A 138 -4.26 7.50 12.45
CA ALA A 138 -3.42 6.33 12.23
C ALA A 138 -1.94 6.70 12.17
N LEU A 139 -1.09 5.82 12.66
CA LEU A 139 0.31 6.07 12.96
C LEU A 139 1.19 5.50 11.84
N HIS A 140 1.81 6.40 11.08
CA HIS A 140 2.98 6.10 10.26
C HIS A 140 4.24 6.15 11.14
N TYR A 141 5.39 5.76 10.58
CA TYR A 141 6.66 5.61 11.27
C TYR A 141 7.06 6.83 12.12
N ASN A 142 6.90 8.05 11.57
CA ASN A 142 7.34 9.29 12.23
C ASN A 142 6.23 10.33 12.43
N THR A 143 4.98 10.03 12.04
CA THR A 143 3.88 11.00 12.04
C THR A 143 2.54 10.29 11.88
N THR A 144 1.45 11.05 11.87
CA THR A 144 0.10 10.54 11.63
C THR A 144 -0.31 10.59 10.16
N HIS A 145 -1.33 9.81 9.81
CA HIS A 145 -1.93 9.80 8.49
C HIS A 145 -2.52 11.16 8.12
N TYR A 146 -3.02 11.93 9.09
CA TYR A 146 -3.47 13.31 8.92
C TYR A 146 -2.43 14.18 8.19
N ASN A 147 -1.15 13.98 8.48
CA ASN A 147 -0.05 14.73 7.85
C ASN A 147 0.43 14.11 6.53
N LEU A 148 0.23 12.80 6.33
CA LEU A 148 0.81 12.04 5.21
C LEU A 148 -0.19 11.51 4.17
N HIS A 149 -1.50 11.68 4.37
CA HIS A 149 -2.54 11.15 3.48
C HIS A 149 -2.24 11.48 2.01
N ASN A 150 -2.09 12.76 1.68
CA ASN A 150 -1.80 13.23 0.32
C ASN A 150 -0.40 12.84 -0.20
N MET A 151 0.44 12.23 0.63
CA MET A 151 1.79 11.77 0.27
C MET A 151 1.86 10.24 0.08
N TYR A 152 0.78 9.49 0.35
CA TYR A 152 0.81 8.03 0.32
C TYR A 152 1.19 7.50 -1.07
N GLY A 153 0.41 7.84 -2.10
CA GLY A 153 0.69 7.43 -3.49
C GLY A 153 2.03 7.96 -4.01
N TYR A 154 2.47 9.15 -3.55
CA TYR A 154 3.82 9.64 -3.87
C TYR A 154 4.91 8.75 -3.28
N HIS A 155 4.78 8.37 -2.00
CA HIS A 155 5.76 7.52 -1.33
C HIS A 155 5.77 6.12 -1.94
N GLU A 156 4.62 5.55 -2.27
CA GLU A 156 4.53 4.28 -2.98
C GLU A 156 5.18 4.38 -4.37
N ALA A 157 4.90 5.43 -5.15
CA ALA A 157 5.50 5.63 -6.46
C ALA A 157 7.03 5.75 -6.39
N ARG A 158 7.55 6.49 -5.41
CA ARG A 158 8.99 6.62 -5.16
C ARG A 158 9.62 5.28 -4.80
N VAL A 159 9.02 4.53 -3.88
CA VAL A 159 9.51 3.21 -3.45
C VAL A 159 9.45 2.23 -4.62
N THR A 160 8.34 2.17 -5.34
CA THR A 160 8.17 1.30 -6.52
C THR A 160 9.16 1.65 -7.63
N HIS A 161 9.43 2.93 -7.87
CA HIS A 161 10.48 3.37 -8.79
C HIS A 161 11.85 2.80 -8.40
N ASN A 162 12.26 2.93 -7.13
CA ASN A 162 13.53 2.41 -6.63
C ASN A 162 13.60 0.88 -6.74
N VAL A 163 12.51 0.19 -6.40
CA VAL A 163 12.39 -1.26 -6.54
C VAL A 163 12.57 -1.70 -8.00
N LEU A 164 11.90 -1.04 -8.95
CA LEU A 164 12.03 -1.35 -10.37
C LEU A 164 13.43 -1.01 -10.91
N LYS A 165 14.09 0.03 -10.40
CA LYS A 165 15.50 0.32 -10.71
C LYS A 165 16.46 -0.74 -10.17
N ARG A 166 16.14 -1.37 -9.03
CA ARG A 166 16.92 -2.49 -8.48
C ARG A 166 16.70 -3.77 -9.29
N LEU A 167 15.46 -4.09 -9.64
CA LEU A 167 15.12 -5.26 -10.45
C LEU A 167 15.65 -5.16 -11.89
N PHE A 168 15.56 -3.96 -12.49
CA PHE A 168 15.90 -3.71 -13.89
C PHE A 168 16.84 -2.50 -14.04
N PRO A 169 18.13 -2.64 -13.68
CA PRO A 169 19.07 -1.51 -13.59
C PRO A 169 19.24 -0.75 -14.91
N ASP A 170 19.20 -1.45 -16.04
CA ASP A 170 19.43 -0.89 -17.37
C ASP A 170 18.14 -0.47 -18.09
N ARG A 171 17.00 -0.53 -17.41
CA ARG A 171 15.68 -0.17 -17.98
C ARG A 171 15.08 1.03 -17.25
N ARG A 172 14.18 1.71 -17.95
CA ARG A 172 13.29 2.71 -17.35
C ARG A 172 12.14 1.97 -16.66
N PRO A 173 11.80 2.29 -15.41
CA PRO A 173 10.57 1.83 -14.79
C PRO A 173 9.34 2.26 -15.60
N PHE A 174 8.30 1.43 -15.57
CA PHE A 174 6.96 1.75 -16.04
C PHE A 174 5.97 1.41 -14.94
#